data_AF-A0A372DSR9-F1
#
_entry.id   AF-A0A372DSR9-F1
#
_cell.length_a   1.000
_cell.length_b   1.000
_cell.length_c   1.000
_cell.angle_alpha   90.00
_cell.angle_beta   90.00
_cell.angle_gamma   90.00
#
_symmetry.space_group_name_H-M   'P 1'
#
loop_
_entity.id
_entity.type
_entity.pdbx_description
1 polymer ?
#
loop_
_entity_poly.entity_id
_entity_poly.type
_entity_poly.pdbx_seq_one_letter_code
_entity_poly.pdbx_strand_id
1 'polypeptide(L)'
;MGWRVRAIRGATTATENTIEAIREAVHELLDALETHNRLEMDEVVSVTFSVTRDLDAVFPAKIARERPNWQNVPLMDVQQMHVDGSLPQCIRLLVHFNTPDPIARIHHPYLRGAKHLRPDWVSAQEVRQKELIVNS
;
A
#
# COMPACT_ATOMS: atom_id res chain seq x y z
N MET A 1 13.13 14.44 -21.22
CA MET A 1 12.51 13.67 -20.12
C MET A 1 11.50 14.57 -19.44
N GLY A 2 10.33 14.07 -19.07
CA GLY A 2 9.27 14.86 -18.45
C GLY A 2 8.66 14.10 -17.28
N TRP A 3 8.24 14.84 -16.26
CA TRP A 3 7.53 14.32 -15.10
C TRP A 3 6.24 13.60 -15.51
N ARG A 4 5.94 12.48 -14.85
CA ARG A 4 4.73 11.68 -15.10
C ARG A 4 4.13 11.23 -13.77
N VAL A 5 2.81 11.14 -13.75
CA VAL A 5 2.11 10.45 -12.67
C VAL A 5 2.25 8.95 -12.86
N ARG A 6 2.65 8.27 -11.79
CA ARG A 6 2.67 6.80 -11.66
C ARG A 6 1.88 6.42 -10.42
N ALA A 7 1.58 5.13 -10.28
CA ALA A 7 0.77 4.65 -9.17
C ALA A 7 1.31 3.39 -8.53
N ILE A 8 1.11 3.28 -7.22
CA ILE A 8 1.45 2.12 -6.41
C ILE A 8 0.18 1.56 -5.80
N ARG A 9 -0.11 0.29 -6.08
CA ARG A 9 -1.11 -0.47 -5.34
C ARG A 9 -0.48 -1.15 -4.14
N GLY A 10 -1.24 -1.25 -3.06
CA GLY A 10 -0.91 -2.10 -1.92
C GLY A 10 -2.15 -2.72 -1.30
N ALA A 11 -1.98 -3.86 -0.62
CA ALA A 11 -3.04 -4.51 0.12
C ALA A 11 -2.49 -5.36 1.28
N THR A 12 -3.25 -5.43 2.37
CA THR A 12 -2.96 -6.26 3.55
C THR A 12 -4.29 -6.71 4.18
N THR A 13 -4.21 -7.54 5.23
CA THR A 13 -5.37 -7.95 6.04
C THR A 13 -5.12 -7.69 7.53
N ALA A 14 -6.09 -7.09 8.22
CA ALA A 14 -6.07 -7.05 9.68
C ALA A 14 -6.43 -8.43 10.24
N THR A 15 -5.99 -8.73 11.46
CA THR A 15 -6.34 -9.98 12.16
C THR A 15 -7.75 -9.93 12.76
N GLU A 16 -8.20 -8.73 13.13
CA GLU A 16 -9.51 -8.44 13.70
C GLU A 16 -9.93 -6.99 13.47
N ASN A 17 -11.20 -6.66 13.73
CA ASN A 17 -11.72 -5.30 13.65
C ASN A 17 -11.47 -4.53 14.96
N THR A 18 -10.20 -4.31 15.28
CA THR A 18 -9.74 -3.49 16.41
C THR A 18 -8.81 -2.38 15.91
N ILE A 19 -8.68 -1.30 16.68
CA ILE A 19 -7.80 -0.18 16.31
C ILE A 19 -6.36 -0.68 16.21
N GLU A 20 -5.96 -1.53 17.14
CA GLU A 20 -4.62 -2.10 17.26
C GLU A 20 -4.27 -2.98 16.06
N ALA A 21 -5.16 -3.91 15.68
CA ALA A 21 -4.95 -4.80 14.54
C ALA A 21 -4.91 -4.06 13.20
N ILE A 22 -5.80 -3.07 13.01
CA ILE A 22 -5.82 -2.23 11.81
C ILE A 22 -4.55 -1.37 11.76
N ARG A 23 -4.14 -0.78 12.89
CA ARG A 23 -2.91 0.02 13.01
C ARG A 23 -1.67 -0.77 12.63
N GLU A 24 -1.52 -1.96 13.18
CA GLU A 24 -0.40 -2.86 12.87
C GLU A 24 -0.35 -3.18 11.38
N ALA A 25 -1.49 -3.57 10.79
CA ALA A 25 -1.59 -3.90 9.37
C ALA A 25 -1.26 -2.70 8.46
N VAL A 26 -1.77 -1.51 8.79
CA VAL A 26 -1.50 -0.28 8.03
C VAL A 26 -0.02 0.10 8.12
N HIS A 27 0.58 0.07 9.31
CA HIS A 27 2.01 0.37 9.44
C HIS A 27 2.88 -0.60 8.66
N GLU A 28 2.64 -1.91 8.74
CA GLU A 28 3.39 -2.91 7.96
C GLU A 28 3.26 -2.66 6.45
N LEU A 29 2.06 -2.32 5.98
CA LEU A 29 1.82 -2.01 4.57
C LEU A 29 2.59 -0.77 4.11
N LEU A 30 2.61 0.28 4.94
CA LEU A 30 3.33 1.52 4.65
C LEU A 30 4.86 1.35 4.75
N ASP A 31 5.34 0.56 5.71
CA ASP A 31 6.76 0.19 5.82
C ASP A 31 7.23 -0.53 4.55
N ALA A 32 6.46 -1.51 4.07
CA ALA A 32 6.77 -2.21 2.83
C ALA A 32 6.69 -1.29 1.60
N LEU A 33 5.75 -0.35 1.58
CA LEU A 33 5.63 0.64 0.51
C LEU A 33 6.85 1.56 0.45
N GLU A 34 7.25 2.15 1.58
CA GLU A 34 8.37 3.10 1.68
C GLU A 34 9.72 2.41 1.51
N THR A 35 9.91 1.20 2.05
CA THR A 35 11.18 0.48 1.96
C THR A 35 11.50 0.07 0.52
N HIS A 36 10.49 -0.37 -0.24
CA HIS A 36 10.70 -0.94 -1.58
C HIS A 36 10.44 0.06 -2.71
N ASN A 37 9.94 1.25 -2.40
CA ASN A 37 9.76 2.33 -3.37
C ASN A 37 10.48 3.57 -2.87
N ARG A 38 11.36 4.14 -3.70
CA ARG A 38 12.03 5.42 -3.42
C ARG A 38 11.05 6.58 -3.60
N LEU A 39 10.09 6.70 -2.70
CA LEU A 39 9.09 7.75 -2.71
C LEU A 39 9.62 8.99 -2.02
N GLU A 40 9.75 10.06 -2.78
CA GLU A 40 9.86 11.40 -2.21
C GLU A 40 8.45 11.84 -1.81
N MET A 41 8.22 12.05 -0.53
CA MET A 41 6.86 12.31 -0.01
C MET A 41 6.24 13.59 -0.58
N ASP A 42 7.06 14.60 -0.90
CA ASP A 42 6.62 15.84 -1.55
C ASP A 42 6.14 15.62 -2.99
N GLU A 43 6.50 14.50 -3.61
CA GLU A 43 6.06 14.11 -4.95
C GLU A 43 4.82 13.20 -4.93
N VAL A 44 4.33 12.83 -3.74
CA VAL A 44 3.08 12.07 -3.60
C VAL A 44 1.91 13.01 -3.84
N VAL A 45 1.15 12.73 -4.90
CA VAL A 45 -0.04 13.49 -5.29
C VAL A 45 -1.20 13.19 -4.34
N SER A 46 -1.44 11.92 -4.05
CA SER A 46 -2.49 11.49 -3.13
C SER A 46 -2.37 10.01 -2.76
N VAL A 47 -2.99 9.64 -1.64
CA VAL A 47 -3.22 8.24 -1.28
C VAL A 47 -4.69 8.02 -0.99
N THR A 48 -5.28 7.03 -1.67
CA THR A 48 -6.62 6.54 -1.35
C THR A 48 -6.50 5.19 -0.67
N PHE A 49 -7.04 5.08 0.53
CA PHE A 49 -7.25 3.81 1.21
C PHE A 49 -8.67 3.32 0.94
N SER A 50 -8.82 2.00 0.85
CA SER A 50 -10.13 1.36 0.87
C SER A 50 -10.16 0.21 1.85
N VAL A 51 -11.22 0.08 2.62
CA VAL A 51 -11.40 -1.01 3.60
C VAL A 51 -12.65 -1.81 3.29
N THR A 52 -12.61 -3.12 3.48
CA THR A 52 -13.84 -3.95 3.44
C THR A 52 -14.78 -3.54 4.57
N ARG A 53 -16.09 -3.73 4.36
CA ARG A 53 -17.13 -3.25 5.28
C ARG A 53 -17.10 -3.87 6.69
N ASP A 54 -16.33 -4.92 6.87
CA ASP A 54 -16.10 -5.64 8.12
C ASP A 54 -14.96 -5.02 8.97
N LEU A 55 -14.35 -3.93 8.51
CA LEU A 55 -13.44 -3.08 9.28
C LEU A 55 -14.03 -1.67 9.42
N ASP A 56 -14.45 -1.33 10.63
CA ASP A 56 -15.08 -0.03 10.95
C ASP A 56 -14.50 0.64 12.21
N ALA A 57 -13.51 0.02 12.87
CA ALA A 57 -12.96 0.53 14.13
C ALA A 57 -12.12 1.82 13.98
N VAL A 58 -11.43 2.01 12.85
CA VAL A 58 -10.59 3.21 12.62
C VAL A 58 -10.32 3.44 11.13
N PHE A 59 -10.18 4.71 10.74
CA PHE A 59 -9.72 5.12 9.42
C PHE A 59 -8.22 4.83 9.21
N PRO A 60 -7.82 4.08 8.16
CA PRO A 60 -6.42 3.90 7.80
C PRO A 60 -5.64 5.20 7.60
N ALA A 61 -6.25 6.22 6.98
CA ALA A 61 -5.58 7.52 6.82
C ALA A 61 -5.25 8.20 8.16
N LYS A 62 -6.02 7.94 9.23
CA LYS A 62 -5.70 8.45 10.57
C LYS A 62 -4.38 7.86 11.09
N ILE A 63 -4.20 6.55 10.90
CA ILE A 63 -2.96 5.84 11.27
C ILE A 63 -1.79 6.32 10.41
N ALA A 64 -2.00 6.50 9.10
CA ALA A 64 -0.96 6.97 8.19
C ALA A 64 -0.40 8.35 8.61
N ARG A 65 -1.24 9.27 9.10
CA ARG A 65 -0.82 10.59 9.58
C ARG A 65 0.10 10.58 10.81
N GLU A 66 0.17 9.47 11.53
CA GLU A 66 1.09 9.33 12.67
C GLU A 66 2.54 9.11 12.21
N ARG A 67 2.75 8.79 10.92
CA ARG A 67 4.08 8.60 10.34
C ARG A 67 4.74 9.94 9.99
N PRO A 68 6.08 10.04 10.13
CA PRO A 68 6.82 11.19 9.62
C PRO A 68 6.58 11.44 8.14
N ASN A 69 6.42 12.70 7.74
CA ASN A 69 6.27 13.16 6.35
C ASN A 69 4.92 12.84 5.68
N TRP A 70 3.98 12.20 6.39
CA TRP A 70 2.63 11.94 5.88
C TRP A 70 1.62 13.06 6.18
N GLN A 71 1.98 14.02 7.03
CA GLN A 71 1.08 15.08 7.50
C GLN A 71 0.51 15.97 6.37
N ASN A 72 1.28 16.16 5.28
CA ASN A 72 0.91 17.02 4.16
C ASN A 72 0.36 16.26 2.95
N VAL A 73 0.36 14.92 2.99
CA VAL A 73 -0.14 14.10 1.89
C VAL A 73 -1.67 14.16 1.87
N PRO A 74 -2.32 14.41 0.72
CA PRO A 74 -3.76 14.28 0.60
C PRO A 74 -4.19 12.81 0.74
N LEU A 75 -4.93 12.52 1.81
CA LEU A 75 -5.42 11.16 2.13
C LEU A 75 -6.95 11.09 2.04
N MET A 76 -7.47 10.01 1.48
CA MET A 76 -8.90 9.71 1.43
C MET A 76 -9.15 8.25 1.79
N ASP A 77 -10.09 7.99 2.69
CA ASP A 77 -10.59 6.63 2.95
C ASP A 77 -11.94 6.44 2.25
N VAL A 78 -12.13 5.29 1.61
CA VAL A 78 -13.42 4.88 1.03
C VAL A 78 -13.77 3.46 1.49
N GLN A 79 -15.06 3.12 1.43
CA GLN A 79 -15.46 1.73 1.61
C GLN A 79 -15.19 0.96 0.31
N GLN A 80 -14.53 -0.20 0.43
CA GLN A 80 -14.34 -1.12 -0.69
C GLN A 80 -15.70 -1.71 -1.09
N MET A 81 -15.94 -1.83 -2.40
CA MET A 81 -17.11 -2.54 -2.93
C MET A 81 -17.27 -3.89 -2.25
N HIS A 82 -18.47 -4.16 -1.74
CA HIS A 82 -18.80 -5.45 -1.16
C HIS A 82 -19.09 -6.47 -2.26
N VAL A 83 -18.33 -7.56 -2.26
CA VAL A 83 -18.53 -8.73 -3.13
C VAL A 83 -18.61 -9.97 -2.24
N ASP A 84 -19.63 -10.80 -2.45
CA ASP A 84 -19.80 -12.04 -1.68
C ASP A 84 -18.60 -12.99 -1.88
N GLY A 85 -18.16 -13.64 -0.81
CA GLY A 85 -16.96 -14.48 -0.80
C GLY A 85 -15.62 -13.74 -1.03
N SER A 86 -15.60 -12.41 -1.09
CA SER A 86 -14.34 -11.66 -1.23
C SER A 86 -13.51 -11.65 0.05
N LEU A 87 -12.21 -11.38 -0.10
CA LEU A 87 -11.24 -11.40 0.99
C LEU A 87 -11.68 -10.45 2.14
N PRO A 88 -11.97 -10.98 3.34
CA PRO A 88 -12.42 -10.19 4.48
C PRO A 88 -11.26 -9.39 5.10
N GLN A 89 -11.62 -8.43 5.97
CA GLN A 89 -10.68 -7.66 6.79
C GLN A 89 -9.54 -7.02 6.00
N CYS A 90 -9.80 -6.63 4.75
CA CYS A 90 -8.78 -6.25 3.81
C CYS A 90 -8.70 -4.73 3.67
N ILE A 91 -7.49 -4.22 3.86
CA ILE A 91 -7.12 -2.82 3.71
C ILE A 91 -6.30 -2.72 2.43
N ARG A 92 -6.68 -1.80 1.53
CA ARG A 92 -5.96 -1.55 0.28
C ARG A 92 -5.58 -0.09 0.20
N LEU A 93 -4.55 0.19 -0.59
CA LEU A 93 -4.17 1.56 -0.95
C LEU A 93 -3.90 1.70 -2.45
N LEU A 94 -4.03 2.93 -2.91
CA LEU A 94 -3.58 3.43 -4.19
C LEU A 94 -2.85 4.76 -3.95
N VAL A 95 -1.54 4.78 -4.17
CA VAL A 95 -0.73 5.99 -4.16
C VAL A 95 -0.60 6.50 -5.59
N HIS A 96 -0.84 7.79 -5.81
CA HIS A 96 -0.39 8.49 -7.01
C HIS A 96 0.83 9.34 -6.65
N PHE A 97 1.88 9.28 -7.46
CA PHE A 97 3.09 10.06 -7.25
C PHE A 97 3.68 10.52 -8.59
N ASN A 98 4.39 11.64 -8.55
CA ASN A 98 5.13 12.16 -9.68
C ASN A 98 6.53 11.54 -9.71
N THR A 99 7.02 11.23 -10.91
CA THR A 99 8.42 10.82 -11.09
C THR A 99 8.97 11.29 -12.44
N PRO A 100 10.23 11.75 -12.49
CA PRO A 100 10.90 12.05 -13.74
C PRO A 100 11.46 10.80 -14.43
N ASP A 101 11.49 9.65 -13.74
CA ASP A 101 12.03 8.40 -14.24
C ASP A 101 10.97 7.64 -15.07
N PRO A 102 11.13 7.56 -16.41
CA PRO A 102 10.16 6.86 -17.25
C PRO A 102 10.17 5.34 -16.99
N ILE A 103 11.27 4.79 -16.49
CA ILE A 103 11.47 3.36 -16.23
C ILE A 103 11.45 3.04 -14.73
N ALA A 104 10.89 3.93 -13.90
CA ALA A 104 10.75 3.75 -12.47
C ALA A 104 10.21 2.37 -12.14
N ARG A 105 11.01 1.58 -11.40
CA ARG A 105 10.60 0.26 -10.92
C ARG A 105 9.66 0.47 -9.74
N ILE A 106 8.45 -0.04 -9.88
CA ILE A 106 7.41 0.10 -8.85
C ILE A 106 7.20 -1.25 -8.16
N HIS A 107 7.21 -1.22 -6.84
CA HIS A 107 6.90 -2.35 -5.99
C HIS A 107 5.49 -2.17 -5.40
N HIS A 108 4.59 -3.08 -5.72
CA HIS A 108 3.22 -3.11 -5.20
C HIS A 108 3.11 -4.06 -3.99
N PRO A 109 3.09 -3.60 -2.73
CA PRO A 109 3.09 -4.51 -1.58
C PRO A 109 1.73 -5.22 -1.40
N TYR A 110 1.70 -6.53 -1.58
CA TYR A 110 0.57 -7.39 -1.22
C TYR A 110 1.02 -8.31 -0.08
N LEU A 111 0.49 -8.08 1.12
CA LEU A 111 0.93 -8.70 2.36
C LEU A 111 -0.15 -9.61 2.94
N ARG A 112 0.24 -10.47 3.89
CA ARG A 112 -0.69 -11.34 4.64
C ARG A 112 -1.67 -12.09 3.72
N GLY A 113 -2.96 -12.14 4.05
CA GLY A 113 -4.00 -12.77 3.24
C GLY A 113 -4.22 -12.10 1.88
N ALA A 114 -3.77 -10.85 1.69
CA ALA A 114 -3.90 -10.15 0.43
C ALA A 114 -2.91 -10.62 -0.65
N LYS A 115 -1.87 -11.40 -0.32
CA LYS A 115 -0.94 -12.00 -1.29
C LYS A 115 -1.66 -12.74 -2.42
N HIS A 116 -2.79 -13.37 -2.11
CA HIS A 116 -3.58 -14.14 -3.08
C HIS A 116 -4.32 -13.27 -4.10
N LEU A 117 -4.45 -11.96 -3.87
CA LEU A 117 -5.14 -11.06 -4.81
C LEU A 117 -4.34 -10.83 -6.10
N ARG A 118 -3.00 -10.91 -6.04
CA ARG A 118 -2.08 -10.66 -7.16
C ARG A 118 -0.84 -11.57 -7.10
N PRO A 119 -1.02 -12.89 -7.30
CA PRO A 119 0.08 -13.86 -7.23
C PRO A 119 1.19 -13.58 -8.28
N ASP A 120 0.83 -12.96 -9.39
CA ASP A 120 1.75 -12.55 -10.45
C ASP A 120 2.70 -11.42 -10.01
N TRP A 121 2.23 -10.48 -9.17
CA TRP A 121 3.08 -9.43 -8.62
C TRP A 121 3.99 -9.97 -7.52
N VAL A 122 3.44 -10.75 -6.59
CA VAL A 122 4.21 -11.34 -5.48
C VAL A 122 5.38 -12.16 -6.03
N SER A 123 5.12 -13.05 -6.99
CA SER A 123 6.16 -13.88 -7.59
C SER A 123 7.21 -13.05 -8.35
N ALA A 124 6.80 -12.06 -9.14
CA ALA A 124 7.74 -11.18 -9.85
C ALA A 124 8.62 -10.35 -8.90
N GLN A 125 8.08 -9.92 -7.76
CA GLN A 125 8.81 -9.15 -6.74
C GLN A 125 9.79 -10.04 -5.97
N GLU A 126 9.42 -11.28 -5.63
CA GLU A 126 10.29 -12.25 -4.96
C GLU A 126 11.49 -12.65 -5.82
N VAL A 127 11.27 -12.90 -7.12
CA VAL A 127 12.36 -13.20 -8.07
C VAL A 127 13.36 -12.04 -8.11
N ARG A 128 12.87 -10.81 -8.22
CA ARG A 128 13.73 -9.61 -8.24
C ARG A 128 14.51 -9.42 -6.94
N GLN A 129 13.89 -9.66 -5.80
CA GLN A 129 14.57 -9.53 -4.51
C GLN A 129 15.71 -10.55 -4.38
N LYS A 130 15.51 -11.78 -4.86
CA LYS A 130 16.56 -12.80 -4.92
C LYS A 130 17.71 -12.39 -5.86
N GLU A 131 17.39 -11.86 -7.03
CA GLU A 131 18.41 -11.34 -7.96
C GLU A 131 19.24 -10.20 -7.36
N LEU A 132 18.61 -9.29 -6.59
CA LEU A 132 19.31 -8.21 -5.90
C LEU A 132 20.27 -8.76 -4.84
N ILE A 133 19.83 -9.71 -4.00
CA ILE A 133 20.66 -10.33 -2.96
C ILE A 133 21.84 -11.09 -3.56
N VAL A 134 21.64 -11.81 -4.68
CA VAL A 134 22.71 -12.56 -5.34
C VAL A 134 23.77 -11.64 -5.98
N ASN A 135 23.38 -10.44 -6.39
CA ASN A 135 24.27 -9.48 -7.06
C ASN A 135 24.82 -8.38 -6.13
N SER A 136 24.62 -8.50 -4.82
CA SER A 136 25.13 -7.58 -3.78
C SER A 136 26.30 -8.21 -3.04
#